data_AF-A0A2V7GZE7-F1
#
_entry.id   AF-A0A2V7GZE7-F1
#
_cell.length_a   1.000
_cell.length_b   1.000
_cell.length_c   1.000
_cell.angle_alpha   90.00
_cell.angle_beta   90.00
_cell.angle_gamma   90.00
#
_symmetry.space_group_name_H-M   'P 1'
#
loop_
_entity.id
_entity.type
_entity.pdbx_description
1 polymer ?
#
loop_
_entity_poly.entity_id
_entity_poly.type
_entity_poly.pdbx_seq_one_letter_code
_entity_poly.pdbx_strand_id
1 'polypeptide(L)'
;MRLPEAIAIRATLGFIAVLAGTPLRAQVCGEPHYRWTQKVDTSGVAVPPEPTSVSAMLATWAPPLLGSRDDCAPRADRELRTYSLLAWVRRVDKYKDDDDWHLELTDRADSPVDSCIVAEIPHPRYSPRYALARSALDSLIVAHRVGKGGMLRRPVRARVTGLAFFDGQHRRGGRRSERIDGGHGRCNASVQALWEIHPVYRIGSP
;
A
#
# COMPACT_ATOMS: atom_id res chain seq x y z
N MET A 1 6.15 -35.12 -78.68
CA MET A 1 5.91 -36.01 -77.52
C MET A 1 6.53 -35.34 -76.31
N ARG A 2 5.71 -34.97 -75.29
CA ARG A 2 6.06 -34.51 -73.92
C ARG A 2 6.84 -33.19 -73.79
N LEU A 3 6.66 -32.29 -72.83
CA LEU A 3 5.61 -31.79 -71.90
C LEU A 3 6.34 -30.56 -71.24
N PRO A 4 5.64 -29.47 -70.85
CA PRO A 4 6.29 -28.28 -70.28
C PRO A 4 6.68 -28.49 -68.80
N GLU A 5 7.84 -27.97 -68.39
CA GLU A 5 8.26 -27.98 -66.98
C GLU A 5 7.44 -26.96 -66.16
N ALA A 6 6.97 -27.45 -65.01
CA ALA A 6 6.04 -26.78 -64.12
C ALA A 6 6.70 -25.69 -63.29
N ILE A 7 5.99 -24.55 -63.16
CA ILE A 7 6.25 -23.50 -62.19
C ILE A 7 6.06 -24.07 -60.78
N ALA A 8 7.14 -24.18 -60.02
CA ALA A 8 7.10 -24.57 -58.62
C ALA A 8 6.56 -23.41 -57.76
N ILE A 9 5.27 -23.46 -57.43
CA ILE A 9 4.67 -22.60 -56.41
C ILE A 9 5.17 -23.08 -55.04
N ARG A 10 6.07 -22.31 -54.42
CA ARG A 10 6.47 -22.52 -53.02
C ARG A 10 5.31 -22.11 -52.11
N ALA A 11 4.54 -23.08 -51.63
CA ALA A 11 3.58 -22.87 -50.56
C ALA A 11 4.34 -22.72 -49.23
N THR A 12 4.32 -21.51 -48.67
CA THR A 12 4.83 -21.19 -47.34
C THR A 12 3.90 -21.80 -46.28
N LEU A 13 4.33 -22.90 -45.65
CA LEU A 13 3.68 -23.42 -44.44
C LEU A 13 4.06 -22.53 -43.26
N GLY A 14 3.20 -21.55 -42.95
CA GLY A 14 3.29 -20.77 -41.73
C GLY A 14 2.94 -21.64 -40.52
N PHE A 15 3.93 -21.96 -39.69
CA PHE A 15 3.72 -22.59 -38.41
C PHE A 15 3.12 -21.56 -37.45
N ILE A 16 1.80 -21.57 -37.25
CA ILE A 16 1.18 -20.84 -36.15
C ILE A 16 1.49 -21.63 -34.88
N ALA A 17 2.54 -21.21 -34.17
CA ALA A 17 2.80 -21.66 -32.81
C ALA A 17 1.69 -21.11 -31.92
N VAL A 18 0.67 -21.93 -31.63
CA VAL A 18 -0.25 -21.69 -30.52
C VAL A 18 0.58 -21.83 -29.25
N LEU A 19 1.06 -20.70 -28.72
CA LEU A 19 1.56 -20.64 -27.36
C LEU A 19 0.38 -20.96 -26.44
N ALA A 20 0.25 -22.24 -26.08
CA ALA A 20 -0.62 -22.68 -25.01
C ALA A 20 -0.11 -22.01 -23.73
N GLY A 21 -0.71 -20.85 -23.41
CA GLY A 21 -0.46 -20.17 -22.16
C GLY A 21 -0.75 -21.15 -21.04
N THR A 22 0.28 -21.50 -20.27
CA THR A 22 0.07 -22.21 -19.02
C THR A 22 -0.93 -21.41 -18.21
N PRO A 23 -2.01 -22.02 -17.70
CA PRO A 23 -2.90 -21.30 -16.80
C PRO A 23 -2.03 -20.82 -15.64
N LEU A 24 -1.92 -19.49 -15.48
CA LEU A 24 -1.34 -18.88 -14.29
C LEU A 24 -2.08 -19.52 -13.12
N ARG A 25 -1.40 -20.42 -12.40
CA ARG A 25 -1.96 -20.98 -11.19
C ARG A 25 -2.32 -19.80 -10.31
N ALA A 26 -3.60 -19.72 -9.93
CA ALA A 26 -4.03 -18.82 -8.89
C ALA A 26 -3.07 -19.01 -7.72
N GLN A 27 -2.44 -17.92 -7.30
CA GLN A 27 -1.43 -17.93 -6.26
C GLN A 27 -2.06 -18.58 -5.02
N VAL A 28 -1.57 -19.76 -4.61
CA VAL A 28 -2.00 -20.38 -3.34
C VAL A 28 -1.27 -19.61 -2.24
N CYS A 29 -1.87 -18.51 -1.83
CA CYS A 29 -1.33 -17.62 -0.81
C CYS A 29 -1.58 -18.22 0.57
N GLY A 30 -0.50 -18.48 1.32
CA GLY A 30 -0.54 -18.94 2.71
C GLY A 30 -0.23 -17.83 3.70
N GLU A 31 -0.46 -16.56 3.34
CA GLU A 31 -0.22 -15.44 4.23
C GLU A 31 -1.35 -15.31 5.27
N PRO A 32 -1.05 -15.00 6.54
CA PRO A 32 -2.06 -14.91 7.60
C PRO A 32 -3.01 -13.72 7.43
N HIS A 33 -2.56 -12.69 6.71
CA HIS A 33 -3.28 -11.48 6.37
C HIS A 33 -2.92 -11.07 4.94
N TYR A 34 -3.71 -10.16 4.35
CA TYR A 34 -3.46 -9.65 3.00
C TYR A 34 -2.07 -9.05 2.87
N ARG A 35 -1.25 -9.63 1.98
CA ARG A 35 0.10 -9.19 1.62
C ARG A 35 1.00 -9.02 2.84
N TRP A 36 0.84 -9.90 3.85
CA TRP A 36 1.49 -9.81 5.16
C TRP A 36 3.01 -9.70 5.09
N THR A 37 3.65 -10.47 4.19
CA THR A 37 5.11 -10.39 3.99
C THR A 37 5.54 -8.97 3.62
N GLN A 38 4.70 -8.25 2.87
CA GLN A 38 4.96 -6.87 2.49
C GLN A 38 4.70 -5.92 3.66
N LYS A 39 3.64 -6.15 4.44
CA LYS A 39 3.28 -5.35 5.62
C LYS A 39 4.37 -5.35 6.70
N VAL A 40 5.13 -6.43 6.86
CA VAL A 40 6.24 -6.52 7.86
C VAL A 40 7.64 -6.36 7.28
N ASP A 41 7.76 -5.94 6.02
CA ASP A 41 9.07 -5.80 5.34
C ASP A 41 9.90 -4.63 5.89
N THR A 42 11.16 -4.89 6.23
CA THR A 42 12.11 -3.88 6.71
C THR A 42 13.15 -3.47 5.67
N SER A 43 13.07 -3.98 4.44
CA SER A 43 14.04 -3.69 3.37
C SER A 43 14.18 -2.19 3.06
N GLY A 44 13.10 -1.42 3.23
CA GLY A 44 13.10 0.03 3.04
C GLY A 44 13.90 0.83 4.07
N VAL A 45 14.27 0.26 5.22
CA VAL A 45 14.90 1.00 6.34
C VAL A 45 16.21 1.68 5.92
N ALA A 46 17.01 1.03 5.06
CA ALA A 46 18.29 1.56 4.58
C ALA A 46 18.17 2.44 3.34
N VAL A 47 16.98 2.55 2.74
CA VAL A 47 16.75 3.30 1.51
C VAL A 47 16.49 4.77 1.85
N PRO A 48 17.18 5.73 1.20
CA PRO A 48 16.88 7.16 1.37
C PRO A 48 15.41 7.46 1.04
N PRO A 49 14.67 8.13 1.93
CA PRO A 49 13.26 8.40 1.69
C PRO A 49 13.06 9.51 0.65
N GLU A 50 12.12 9.30 -0.26
CA GLU A 50 11.59 10.35 -1.12
C GLU A 50 10.58 11.22 -0.35
N PRO A 51 10.62 12.55 -0.48
CA PRO A 51 9.61 13.41 0.14
C PRO A 51 8.25 13.23 -0.57
N THR A 52 7.17 13.20 0.22
CA THR A 52 5.79 13.26 -0.30
C THR A 52 4.84 13.97 0.66
N SER A 53 3.56 14.09 0.29
CA SER A 53 2.50 14.67 1.12
C SER A 53 1.21 13.87 1.00
N VAL A 54 0.31 14.03 1.97
CA VAL A 54 -1.01 13.35 1.95
C VAL A 54 -1.78 13.80 0.70
N SER A 55 -1.75 15.10 0.40
CA SER A 55 -2.41 15.65 -0.79
C SER A 55 -1.84 15.07 -2.09
N ALA A 56 -0.52 14.87 -2.19
CA ALA A 56 0.10 14.29 -3.38
C ALA A 56 -0.32 12.83 -3.57
N MET A 57 -0.37 12.04 -2.49
CA MET A 57 -0.85 10.65 -2.52
C MET A 57 -2.30 10.60 -3.04
N LEU A 58 -3.20 11.36 -2.42
CA LEU A 58 -4.62 11.38 -2.78
C LEU A 58 -4.88 11.88 -4.21
N ALA A 59 -4.09 12.83 -4.70
CA ALA A 59 -4.33 13.44 -6.01
C ALA A 59 -3.63 12.71 -7.18
N THR A 60 -2.46 12.12 -6.96
CA THR A 60 -1.56 11.74 -8.07
C THR A 60 -1.08 10.29 -8.06
N TRP A 61 -1.30 9.54 -6.97
CA TRP A 61 -0.82 8.17 -6.90
C TRP A 61 -1.82 7.23 -7.58
N ALA A 62 -1.58 6.98 -8.86
CA ALA A 62 -2.31 5.95 -9.60
C ALA A 62 -2.22 4.61 -8.87
N PRO A 63 -3.36 3.95 -8.58
CA PRO A 63 -3.34 2.63 -8.00
C PRO A 63 -2.65 1.60 -8.89
N PRO A 64 -1.96 0.60 -8.32
CA PRO A 64 -1.41 -0.49 -9.09
C PRO A 64 -2.53 -1.38 -9.65
N LEU A 65 -2.17 -2.28 -10.57
CA LEU A 65 -3.06 -3.31 -11.10
C LEU A 65 -3.24 -4.47 -10.09
N LEU A 66 -3.63 -4.13 -8.86
CA LEU A 66 -3.95 -5.04 -7.76
C LEU A 66 -5.40 -4.83 -7.32
N GLY A 67 -6.05 -5.88 -6.83
CA GLY A 67 -7.39 -5.84 -6.25
C GLY A 67 -7.51 -6.85 -5.12
N SER A 68 -8.74 -7.14 -4.69
CA SER A 68 -9.03 -7.96 -3.51
C SER A 68 -8.70 -9.46 -3.65
N ARG A 69 -7.91 -9.87 -4.65
CA ARG A 69 -7.51 -11.27 -4.92
C ARG A 69 -6.01 -11.41 -5.10
N ASP A 70 -5.25 -10.43 -4.61
CA ASP A 70 -3.80 -10.35 -4.76
C ASP A 70 -3.11 -10.58 -3.40
N ASP A 71 -3.63 -11.54 -2.63
CA ASP A 71 -3.37 -11.76 -1.20
C ASP A 71 -1.91 -11.98 -0.84
N CYS A 72 -1.05 -12.31 -1.81
CA CYS A 72 0.40 -12.45 -1.62
C CYS A 72 1.19 -11.90 -2.81
N ALA A 73 0.63 -10.93 -3.54
CA ALA A 73 1.33 -10.28 -4.62
C ALA A 73 2.57 -9.53 -4.10
N PRO A 74 3.73 -9.60 -4.77
CA PRO A 74 4.91 -8.85 -4.36
C PRO A 74 4.69 -7.34 -4.51
N ARG A 75 5.53 -6.54 -3.85
CA ARG A 75 5.59 -5.09 -4.07
C ARG A 75 5.94 -4.77 -5.53
N ALA A 76 5.35 -3.71 -6.07
CA ALA A 76 5.68 -3.18 -7.39
C ALA A 76 5.65 -1.64 -7.41
N ASP A 77 6.33 -1.04 -8.38
CA ASP A 77 6.32 0.40 -8.66
C ASP A 77 6.61 1.27 -7.42
N ARG A 78 5.63 2.05 -6.96
CA ARG A 78 5.75 2.92 -5.78
C ARG A 78 5.96 2.12 -4.50
N GLU A 79 5.47 0.88 -4.42
CA GLU A 79 5.63 0.06 -3.23
C GLU A 79 7.06 -0.41 -2.98
N LEU A 80 7.94 -0.26 -3.97
CA LEU A 80 9.39 -0.48 -3.83
C LEU A 80 10.12 0.74 -3.27
N ARG A 81 9.43 1.85 -3.07
CA ARG A 81 10.01 3.13 -2.65
C ARG A 81 9.69 3.43 -1.21
N THR A 82 10.68 4.00 -0.55
CA THR A 82 10.53 4.59 0.78
C THR A 82 10.12 6.04 0.65
N TYR A 83 9.15 6.46 1.46
CA TYR A 83 8.68 7.83 1.52
C TYR A 83 8.83 8.42 2.92
N SER A 84 8.99 9.74 2.97
CA SER A 84 8.90 10.55 4.19
C SER A 84 7.91 11.67 3.97
N LEU A 85 6.95 11.80 4.88
CA LEU A 85 5.96 12.86 4.85
C LEU A 85 5.84 13.53 6.21
N LEU A 86 5.59 14.83 6.18
CA LEU A 86 5.27 15.63 7.36
C LEU A 86 3.76 15.85 7.37
N ALA A 87 3.07 15.18 8.28
CA ALA A 87 1.61 15.12 8.31
C ALA A 87 1.05 15.35 9.71
N TRP A 88 -0.26 15.55 9.79
CA TRP A 88 -1.00 15.66 11.04
C TRP A 88 -1.64 14.32 11.37
N VAL A 89 -1.17 13.68 12.44
CA VAL A 89 -1.80 12.53 13.06
C VAL A 89 -3.08 13.01 13.73
N ARG A 90 -4.23 12.46 13.33
CA ARG A 90 -5.53 12.80 13.91
C ARG A 90 -6.12 11.69 14.75
N ARG A 91 -5.76 10.46 14.43
CA ARG A 91 -6.24 9.25 15.09
C ARG A 91 -5.12 8.24 15.19
N VAL A 92 -5.05 7.55 16.33
CA VAL A 92 -4.18 6.40 16.56
C VAL A 92 -5.02 5.29 17.13
N ASP A 93 -5.15 4.20 16.39
CA ASP A 93 -5.83 2.98 16.80
C ASP A 93 -4.80 1.89 17.06
N LYS A 94 -4.67 1.47 18.33
CA LYS A 94 -3.64 0.54 18.78
C LYS A 94 -4.12 -0.91 18.89
N TYR A 95 -5.39 -1.17 18.61
CA TYR A 95 -6.06 -2.43 18.92
C TYR A 95 -6.78 -3.01 17.70
N LYS A 96 -6.16 -2.93 16.52
CA LYS A 96 -6.65 -3.57 15.29
C LYS A 96 -6.33 -5.07 15.28
N ASP A 97 -7.04 -5.80 14.42
CA ASP A 97 -7.07 -7.28 14.41
C ASP A 97 -5.71 -7.95 14.12
N ASP A 98 -4.76 -7.22 13.52
CA ASP A 98 -3.40 -7.68 13.17
C ASP A 98 -2.32 -7.15 14.13
N ASP A 99 -2.73 -6.51 15.24
CA ASP A 99 -1.90 -5.85 16.25
C ASP A 99 -1.10 -4.63 15.74
N ASP A 100 -1.35 -4.17 14.52
CA ASP A 100 -0.69 -2.99 13.96
C ASP A 100 -1.27 -1.70 14.56
N TRP A 101 -0.41 -0.69 14.73
CA TRP A 101 -0.88 0.64 15.13
C TRP A 101 -1.26 1.40 13.88
N HIS A 102 -2.55 1.66 13.74
CA HIS A 102 -3.13 2.34 12.61
C HIS A 102 -3.25 3.84 12.89
N LEU A 103 -2.70 4.66 11.99
CA LEU A 103 -2.72 6.12 12.07
C LEU A 103 -3.54 6.69 10.91
N GLU A 104 -4.42 7.65 11.20
CA GLU A 104 -5.07 8.46 10.16
C GLU A 104 -4.33 9.80 10.04
N LEU A 105 -3.77 10.07 8.85
CA LEU A 105 -2.88 11.20 8.57
C LEU A 105 -3.53 12.20 7.61
N THR A 106 -3.53 13.48 7.96
CA THR A 106 -3.97 14.57 7.07
C THR A 106 -2.86 15.57 6.76
N ASP A 107 -3.01 16.31 5.66
CA ASP A 107 -2.03 17.31 5.23
C ASP A 107 -2.03 18.56 6.15
N ARG A 108 -3.20 18.94 6.66
CA ARG A 108 -3.40 20.02 7.63
C ARG A 108 -4.12 19.53 8.88
N ALA A 109 -3.99 20.28 9.97
CA ALA A 109 -4.68 19.99 11.23
C ALA A 109 -6.22 20.05 11.08
N ASP A 110 -6.70 20.91 10.21
CA ASP A 110 -8.12 21.20 9.97
C ASP A 110 -8.66 20.59 8.67
N SER A 111 -7.89 19.72 8.00
CA SER A 111 -8.36 18.99 6.82
C SER A 111 -9.63 18.19 7.14
N PRO A 112 -10.53 18.00 6.14
CA PRO A 112 -11.65 17.07 6.24
C PRO A 112 -11.21 15.68 6.73
N VAL A 113 -12.08 14.99 7.45
CA VAL A 113 -11.76 13.71 8.11
C VAL A 113 -11.40 12.62 7.11
N ASP A 114 -12.08 12.62 5.97
CA ASP A 114 -11.94 11.67 4.87
C ASP A 114 -10.78 12.01 3.92
N SER A 115 -10.26 13.25 3.96
CA SER A 115 -9.08 13.70 3.22
C SER A 115 -7.78 13.23 3.89
N CYS A 116 -7.70 11.94 4.20
CA CYS A 116 -6.58 11.31 4.89
C CYS A 116 -6.04 10.09 4.14
N ILE A 117 -4.85 9.67 4.54
CA ILE A 117 -4.27 8.35 4.22
C ILE A 117 -3.97 7.62 5.52
N VAL A 118 -3.86 6.29 5.42
CA VAL A 118 -3.47 5.43 6.54
C VAL A 118 -1.96 5.28 6.58
N ALA A 119 -1.41 5.20 7.79
CA ALA A 119 -0.07 4.67 8.00
C ALA A 119 -0.11 3.65 9.13
N GLU A 120 0.63 2.56 9.00
CA GLU A 120 0.59 1.48 9.99
C GLU A 120 2.00 1.15 10.49
N ILE A 121 2.15 1.02 11.81
CA ILE A 121 3.40 0.58 12.46
C ILE A 121 3.21 -0.87 12.89
N PRO A 122 3.94 -1.83 12.30
CA PRO A 122 3.76 -3.24 12.65
C PRO A 122 4.07 -3.59 14.11
N HIS A 123 3.66 -4.78 14.53
CA HIS A 123 3.98 -5.27 15.87
C HIS A 123 5.51 -5.38 16.10
N PRO A 124 6.05 -4.98 17.28
CA PRO A 124 7.47 -5.07 17.63
C PRO A 124 8.13 -6.45 17.45
N ARG A 125 7.34 -7.52 17.46
CA ARG A 125 7.82 -8.91 17.23
C ARG A 125 8.51 -9.08 15.88
N TYR A 126 8.17 -8.24 14.89
CA TYR A 126 8.71 -8.33 13.54
C TYR A 126 10.00 -7.53 13.36
N SER A 127 10.22 -6.50 14.16
CA SER A 127 11.46 -5.72 14.13
C SER A 127 11.58 -4.78 15.34
N PRO A 128 12.78 -4.62 15.93
CA PRO A 128 13.04 -3.55 16.91
C PRO A 128 12.76 -2.14 16.35
N ARG A 129 12.81 -1.96 15.02
CA ARG A 129 12.47 -0.68 14.38
C ARG A 129 11.03 -0.26 14.64
N TYR A 130 10.11 -1.22 14.66
CA TYR A 130 8.71 -0.95 14.95
C TYR A 130 8.49 -0.59 16.42
N ALA A 131 9.24 -1.21 17.35
CA ALA A 131 9.25 -0.80 18.76
C ALA A 131 9.68 0.67 18.93
N LEU A 132 10.75 1.07 18.23
CA LEU A 132 11.24 2.45 18.25
C LEU A 132 10.23 3.43 17.64
N ALA A 133 9.62 3.08 16.51
CA ALA A 133 8.59 3.90 15.87
C ALA A 133 7.35 4.09 16.76
N ARG A 134 6.88 3.01 17.40
CA ARG A 134 5.77 3.06 18.38
C ARG A 134 6.11 3.94 19.58
N SER A 135 7.31 3.77 20.16
CA SER A 135 7.78 4.58 21.29
C SER A 135 7.90 6.08 20.94
N ALA A 136 8.41 6.39 19.74
CA ALA A 136 8.48 7.76 19.23
C ALA A 136 7.08 8.36 19.01
N LEU A 137 6.13 7.60 18.45
CA LEU A 137 4.75 8.07 18.33
C LEU A 137 4.13 8.34 19.70
N ASP A 138 4.29 7.42 20.65
CA ASP A 138 3.78 7.59 22.01
C ASP A 138 4.34 8.82 22.69
N SER A 139 5.63 9.08 22.53
CA SER A 139 6.28 10.28 23.05
C SER A 139 5.69 11.57 22.46
N LEU A 140 5.31 11.56 21.17
CA LEU A 140 4.68 12.70 20.51
C LEU A 140 3.24 12.93 20.98
N ILE A 141 2.49 11.86 21.26
CA ILE A 141 1.06 11.95 21.59
C ILE A 141 0.78 11.90 23.10
N VAL A 142 1.75 11.62 23.97
CA VAL A 142 1.52 11.45 25.42
C VAL A 142 0.91 12.69 26.06
N ALA A 143 1.31 13.88 25.63
CA ALA A 143 0.74 15.15 26.08
C ALA A 143 -0.64 15.44 25.46
N HIS A 144 -1.05 14.67 24.46
CA HIS A 144 -2.28 14.84 23.71
C HIS A 144 -3.30 13.80 24.18
N ARG A 145 -4.35 14.27 24.85
CA ARG A 145 -5.46 13.39 25.27
C ARG A 145 -6.04 12.63 24.08
N VAL A 146 -5.91 11.31 24.11
CA VAL A 146 -6.55 10.37 23.18
C VAL A 146 -7.98 10.13 23.65
N GLY A 147 -8.95 10.51 22.83
CA GLY A 147 -10.37 10.31 23.06
C GLY A 147 -10.86 8.93 22.60
N LYS A 148 -12.18 8.74 22.64
CA LYS A 148 -12.83 7.49 22.24
C LYS A 148 -12.42 7.08 20.81
N GLY A 149 -12.11 5.80 20.65
CA GLY A 149 -11.75 5.23 19.34
C GLY A 149 -10.45 5.78 18.76
N GLY A 150 -9.52 6.26 19.60
CA GLY A 150 -8.19 6.66 19.16
C GLY A 150 -8.06 8.11 18.66
N MET A 151 -9.14 8.90 18.70
CA MET A 151 -9.13 10.28 18.19
C MET A 151 -8.28 11.20 19.07
N LEU A 152 -7.31 11.89 18.50
CA LEU A 152 -6.56 12.91 19.22
C LEU A 152 -7.42 14.16 19.37
N ARG A 153 -7.54 14.70 20.59
CA ARG A 153 -8.29 15.95 20.84
C ARG A 153 -7.73 17.13 20.04
N ARG A 154 -6.43 17.13 19.80
CA ARG A 154 -5.74 18.07 18.90
C ARG A 154 -4.82 17.24 18.03
N PRO A 155 -4.91 17.37 16.69
CA PRO A 155 -3.99 16.68 15.80
C PRO A 155 -2.54 17.02 16.12
N VAL A 156 -1.64 16.05 15.96
CA VAL A 156 -0.21 16.19 16.25
C VAL A 156 0.57 16.13 14.96
N ARG A 157 1.47 17.08 14.74
CA ARG A 157 2.33 17.05 13.55
C ARG A 157 3.48 16.07 13.78
N ALA A 158 3.69 15.17 12.84
CA ALA A 158 4.75 14.16 12.91
C ALA A 158 5.38 13.93 11.54
N ARG A 159 6.66 13.62 11.53
CA ARG A 159 7.35 13.08 10.37
C ARG A 159 7.21 11.56 10.37
N VAL A 160 6.58 11.03 9.34
CA VAL A 160 6.34 9.60 9.16
C VAL A 160 7.24 9.10 8.04
N THR A 161 7.97 7.99 8.25
CA THR A 161 8.78 7.35 7.20
C THR A 161 8.48 5.86 7.13
N GLY A 162 8.25 5.37 5.92
CA GLY A 162 7.95 3.98 5.64
C GLY A 162 7.93 3.67 4.15
N LEU A 163 7.61 2.43 3.80
CA LEU A 163 7.34 2.04 2.41
C LEU A 163 5.92 2.45 2.02
N ALA A 164 5.71 2.78 0.74
CA ALA A 164 4.34 2.87 0.22
C ALA A 164 3.72 1.47 0.15
N PHE A 165 2.43 1.34 0.39
CA PHE A 165 1.69 0.09 0.24
C PHE A 165 0.30 0.39 -0.27
N PHE A 166 -0.18 -0.37 -1.25
CA PHE A 166 -1.55 -0.25 -1.73
C PHE A 166 -2.40 -1.34 -1.09
N ASP A 167 -3.32 -0.94 -0.20
CA ASP A 167 -4.22 -1.87 0.48
C ASP A 167 -5.41 -2.27 -0.41
N GLY A 168 -5.10 -3.10 -1.39
CA GLY A 168 -6.07 -3.64 -2.34
C GLY A 168 -7.14 -4.53 -1.72
N GLN A 169 -7.00 -4.97 -0.45
CA GLN A 169 -8.05 -5.71 0.26
C GLN A 169 -9.35 -4.90 0.32
N HIS A 170 -9.23 -3.57 0.46
CA HIS A 170 -10.35 -2.65 0.58
C HIS A 170 -10.93 -2.19 -0.76
N ARG A 171 -10.40 -2.67 -1.89
CA ARG A 171 -10.95 -2.38 -3.22
C ARG A 171 -12.13 -3.31 -3.51
N ARG A 172 -13.27 -2.75 -3.94
CA ARG A 172 -14.44 -3.53 -4.40
C ARG A 172 -14.43 -3.70 -5.89
N GLY A 173 -14.71 -4.91 -6.36
CA GLY A 173 -14.70 -5.24 -7.78
C GLY A 173 -13.32 -5.68 -8.26
N GLY A 174 -13.12 -5.80 -9.57
CA GLY A 174 -11.84 -6.25 -10.13
C GLY A 174 -10.69 -5.25 -9.93
N ARG A 175 -9.48 -5.64 -10.35
CA ARG A 175 -8.21 -4.88 -10.23
C ARG A 175 -8.20 -3.45 -10.81
N ARG A 176 -9.20 -3.06 -11.60
CA ARG A 176 -9.33 -1.73 -12.22
C ARG A 176 -10.51 -0.93 -11.65
N SER A 177 -11.09 -1.37 -10.54
CA SER A 177 -12.23 -0.71 -9.94
C SER A 177 -11.80 0.50 -9.12
N GLU A 178 -12.56 1.58 -9.27
CA GLU A 178 -12.45 2.80 -8.47
C GLU A 178 -13.32 2.75 -7.20
N ARG A 179 -14.04 1.63 -6.97
CA ARG A 179 -14.89 1.46 -5.78
C ARG A 179 -14.09 0.88 -4.62
N ILE A 180 -14.38 1.35 -3.42
CA ILE A 180 -13.78 0.88 -2.16
C ILE A 180 -14.85 0.31 -1.24
N ASP A 181 -14.45 -0.46 -0.22
CA ASP A 181 -15.35 -1.14 0.69
C ASP A 181 -15.71 -0.40 1.98
N GLY A 182 -14.99 0.70 2.26
CA GLY A 182 -15.13 1.51 3.47
C GLY A 182 -14.40 0.93 4.69
N GLY A 183 -13.68 -0.17 4.55
CA GLY A 183 -12.94 -0.85 5.62
C GLY A 183 -11.59 -0.20 5.96
N HIS A 184 -11.16 0.80 5.18
CA HIS A 184 -9.85 1.43 5.28
C HIS A 184 -9.82 2.60 6.30
N GLY A 185 -10.28 2.32 7.52
CA GLY A 185 -10.45 3.35 8.55
C GLY A 185 -11.48 4.41 8.14
N ARG A 186 -11.17 5.70 8.36
CA ARG A 186 -11.97 6.83 7.82
C ARG A 186 -11.42 7.40 6.52
N CYS A 187 -10.28 6.90 6.05
CA CYS A 187 -9.58 7.39 4.86
C CYS A 187 -10.18 6.75 3.60
N ASN A 188 -11.41 7.15 3.27
CA ASN A 188 -12.22 6.51 2.23
C ASN A 188 -12.69 7.51 1.15
N ALA A 189 -11.98 8.62 0.95
CA ALA A 189 -12.41 9.65 -0.01
C ALA A 189 -12.35 9.17 -1.47
N SER A 190 -11.45 8.24 -1.79
CA SER A 190 -11.28 7.68 -3.13
C SER A 190 -10.47 6.39 -3.09
N VAL A 191 -10.28 5.74 -4.24
CA VAL A 191 -9.40 4.57 -4.32
C VAL A 191 -7.93 4.92 -4.07
N GLN A 192 -7.52 6.17 -4.28
CA GLN A 192 -6.19 6.66 -3.95
C GLN A 192 -5.97 6.71 -2.43
N ALA A 193 -7.04 6.82 -1.64
CA ALA A 193 -6.95 6.77 -0.19
C ALA A 193 -6.51 5.39 0.34
N LEU A 194 -6.62 4.33 -0.48
CA LEU A 194 -6.09 3.00 -0.20
C LEU A 194 -4.55 2.92 -0.24
N TRP A 195 -3.88 3.98 -0.70
CA TRP A 195 -2.44 4.09 -0.50
C TRP A 195 -2.13 4.38 0.97
N GLU A 196 -1.23 3.57 1.51
CA GLU A 196 -0.71 3.67 2.86
C GLU A 196 0.77 3.98 2.86
N ILE A 197 1.25 4.44 4.01
CA ILE A 197 2.63 4.20 4.41
C ILE A 197 2.64 2.98 5.33
N HIS A 198 3.01 1.82 4.78
CA HIS A 198 3.06 0.55 5.49
C HIS A 198 4.21 -0.32 4.95
N PRO A 199 5.17 -0.72 5.79
CA PRO A 199 5.27 -0.37 7.21
C PRO A 199 5.91 0.98 7.46
N VAL A 200 5.46 1.63 8.52
CA VAL A 200 6.18 2.72 9.17
C VAL A 200 7.24 2.13 10.09
N TYR A 201 8.50 2.49 9.85
CA TYR A 201 9.63 2.09 10.71
C TYR A 201 10.34 3.27 11.37
N ARG A 202 9.91 4.51 11.09
CA ARG A 202 10.42 5.70 11.78
C ARG A 202 9.34 6.77 11.91
N ILE A 203 9.17 7.23 13.14
CA ILE A 203 8.43 8.44 13.51
C ILE A 203 9.43 9.46 14.05
N GLY A 204 9.29 10.71 13.64
CA GLY A 204 10.12 11.81 14.14
C GLY A 204 9.30 13.06 14.41
N SER A 205 9.90 13.98 15.15
CA SER A 205 9.37 15.33 15.30
C SER A 205 9.32 16.06 13.94
N PRO A 206 8.45 17.09 13.80
CA PRO A 206 8.31 17.88 12.58
C PRO A 206 9.61 18.39 11.97
#